data_AF-A0A8J3C0A1-F1
#
_entry.id   AF-A0A8J3C0A1-F1
#
_cell.length_a   1.000
_cell.length_b   1.000
_cell.length_c   1.000
_cell.angle_alpha   90.00
_cell.angle_beta   90.00
_cell.angle_gamma   90.00
#
_symmetry.space_group_name_H-M   'P 1'
#
loop_
_entity.id
_entity.type
_entity.pdbx_description
1 polymer ?
#
loop_
_entity_poly.entity_id
_entity_poly.type
_entity_poly.pdbx_seq_one_letter_code
_entity_poly.pdbx_strand_id
1 'polypeptide(L)' 'MSIDDEIINAAMNEPDRMLCLLDAIHLATARVLGPDLEGMATYDDRLATAAKDAGIAVLDPRD' A
#
# COMPACT_ATOMS: atom_id res chain seq x y z
N MET A 1 5.61 15.40 -12.50
CA MET A 1 5.87 13.99 -12.15
C MET A 1 4.59 13.25 -12.46
N SER A 2 4.57 12.46 -13.54
CA SER A 2 3.39 11.66 -13.90
C SER A 2 3.41 10.42 -13.03
N ILE A 3 2.31 10.10 -12.36
CA ILE A 3 2.11 8.77 -11.78
C ILE A 3 1.82 7.82 -12.95
N ASP A 4 2.37 6.61 -12.91
CA ASP A 4 2.17 5.59 -13.95
C ASP A 4 0.74 5.02 -13.92
N ASP A 5 0.15 4.81 -15.11
CA ASP A 5 -1.24 4.37 -15.27
C ASP A 5 -1.52 2.98 -14.66
N GLU A 6 -0.49 2.14 -14.53
CA GLU A 6 -0.59 0.83 -13.86
C GLU A 6 -0.91 0.99 -12.36
N ILE A 7 -0.24 1.95 -11.70
CA ILE A 7 -0.45 2.27 -10.28
C ILE A 7 -1.86 2.81 -10.08
N ILE A 8 -2.34 3.67 -10.99
CA ILE A 8 -3.70 4.21 -10.94
C ILE A 8 -4.72 3.08 -11.06
N ASN A 9 -4.55 2.17 -12.03
CA ASN A 9 -5.45 1.04 -12.22
C ASN A 9 -5.48 0.09 -11.02
N ALA A 10 -4.32 -0.19 -10.41
CA ALA A 10 -4.25 -1.03 -9.23
C ALA A 10 -4.93 -0.36 -8.01
N ALA A 11 -4.73 0.95 -7.81
CA ALA A 11 -5.38 1.69 -6.73
C ALA A 11 -6.91 1.75 -6.88
N MET A 12 -7.41 1.89 -8.10
CA MET A 12 -8.85 1.87 -8.40
C MET A 12 -9.50 0.51 -8.10
N ASN A 13 -8.73 -0.58 -8.11
CA ASN A 13 -9.20 -1.93 -7.85
C ASN A 13 -8.97 -2.38 -6.39
N GLU A 14 -8.54 -1.48 -5.49
CA GLU A 14 -8.34 -1.82 -4.09
C GLU A 14 -9.68 -2.18 -3.41
N PRO A 15 -9.83 -3.41 -2.85
CA PRO A 15 -11.07 -3.85 -2.23
C PRO A 15 -11.44 -3.10 -0.94
N ASP A 16 -10.48 -2.49 -0.25
CA ASP A 16 -10.75 -1.74 0.97
C ASP A 16 -11.21 -0.31 0.69
N ARG A 17 -12.53 -0.10 0.75
CA ARG A 17 -13.19 1.19 0.54
C ARG A 17 -12.97 2.21 1.65
N MET A 18 -12.36 1.83 2.78
CA MET A 18 -12.04 2.79 3.84
C MET A 18 -10.76 3.56 3.52
N LEU A 19 -9.89 3.04 2.66
CA LEU A 19 -8.66 3.71 2.26
C LEU A 19 -8.98 4.99 1.47
N CYS A 20 -8.44 6.13 1.92
CA CYS A 20 -8.42 7.31 1.06
C CYS A 20 -7.53 7.00 -0.16
N LEU A 21 -7.75 7.65 -1.31
CA LEU A 21 -7.05 7.37 -2.59
C LEU A 21 -5.51 7.26 -2.47
N LEU A 22 -4.91 7.93 -1.48
CA LEU A 22 -3.48 7.88 -1.20
C LEU A 22 -3.02 6.52 -0.66
N ASP A 23 -3.79 5.89 0.23
CA ASP A 23 -3.46 4.59 0.82
C ASP A 23 -3.57 3.46 -0.21
N ALA A 24 -4.54 3.57 -1.12
CA ALA A 24 -4.73 2.61 -2.21
C ALA A 24 -3.54 2.60 -3.19
N ILE A 25 -2.95 3.77 -3.48
CA ILE A 25 -1.75 3.87 -4.32
C ILE A 25 -0.54 3.20 -3.64
N HIS A 26 -0.36 3.40 -2.33
CA HIS A 26 0.72 2.75 -1.60
C HIS A 26 0.59 1.24 -1.63
N LEU A 27 -0.61 0.71 -1.39
CA LEU A 27 -0.87 -0.72 -1.38
C LEU A 27 -0.75 -1.34 -2.78
N ALA A 28 -1.25 -0.66 -3.80
CA ALA A 28 -1.07 -1.03 -5.20
C ALA A 28 0.41 -1.14 -5.58
N THR A 29 1.20 -0.12 -5.24
CA THR A 29 2.65 -0.10 -5.53
C THR A 29 3.37 -1.23 -4.81
N ALA A 30 3.03 -1.49 -3.55
CA ALA A 30 3.61 -2.58 -2.78
C ALA A 30 3.33 -3.95 -3.40
N ARG A 31 2.13 -4.17 -3.94
CA ARG A 31 1.79 -5.40 -4.65
C ARG A 31 2.53 -5.57 -5.98
N VAL A 32 2.76 -4.47 -6.71
CA VAL A 32 3.54 -4.48 -7.96
C VAL A 32 4.99 -4.88 -7.69
N LEU A 33 5.58 -4.37 -6.61
CA LEU A 33 6.95 -4.73 -6.20
C LEU A 33 7.05 -6.19 -5.70
N GLY A 34 6.00 -6.69 -5.06
CA GLY A 34 5.89 -8.10 -4.66
C GLY A 34 7.10 -8.58 -3.85
N PRO A 35 7.83 -9.62 -4.31
CA PRO A 35 8.96 -10.18 -3.56
C PRO A 35 10.17 -9.24 -3.45
N ASP A 36 10.26 -8.20 -4.29
CA ASP A 36 11.34 -7.21 -4.21
C ASP A 36 11.08 -6.17 -3.10
N LEU A 37 9.88 -6.18 -2.50
CA LEU A 37 9.52 -5.32 -1.39
C LEU A 37 9.91 -5.98 -0.05
N GLU A 38 10.79 -5.31 0.70
CA GLU A 38 11.14 -5.74 2.07
C GLU A 38 10.00 -5.48 3.07
N GLY A 39 9.26 -4.38 2.91
CA GLY A 39 8.09 -4.06 3.72
C GLY A 39 7.53 -2.67 3.44
N MET A 40 6.35 -2.39 3.98
CA MET A 40 5.71 -1.08 3.95
C MET A 40 6.02 -0.32 5.23
N ALA A 41 6.83 0.73 5.10
CA ALA A 41 7.10 1.64 6.21
C ALA A 41 5.95 2.65 6.36
N THR A 42 5.28 2.69 7.51
CA THR A 42 4.19 3.64 7.77
C THR A 42 3.98 3.87 9.27
N TYR A 43 3.57 5.09 9.61
CA TYR A 43 3.09 5.48 10.94
C TYR A 43 1.55 5.50 11.03
N ASP A 44 0.87 5.34 9.89
CA ASP A 44 -0.59 5.36 9.82
C ASP A 44 -1.12 3.96 10.15
N ASP A 45 -1.87 3.86 11.24
CA ASP A 45 -2.39 2.58 11.75
C ASP A 45 -3.38 1.92 10.78
N ARG A 46 -4.08 2.71 9.95
CA ARG A 46 -5.05 2.20 8.96
C ARG A 46 -4.30 1.60 7.78
N LEU A 47 -3.31 2.29 7.24
CA LEU A 47 -2.45 1.76 6.18
C LEU A 47 -1.64 0.54 6.66
N ALA A 48 -1.15 0.57 7.90
CA ALA A 48 -0.48 -0.57 8.53
C ALA A 48 -1.41 -1.80 8.60
N THR A 49 -2.67 -1.59 8.96
CA THR A 49 -3.67 -2.68 9.01
C THR A 49 -3.94 -3.23 7.61
N ALA A 50 -4.19 -2.37 6.61
CA ALA A 50 -4.44 -2.80 5.24
C ALA A 50 -3.24 -3.55 4.62
N ALA A 51 -2.01 -3.11 4.89
CA ALA A 51 -0.80 -3.80 4.44
C ALA A 51 -0.67 -5.20 5.06
N LYS A 52 -0.93 -5.33 6.38
CA LYS A 52 -0.94 -6.63 7.07
C LYS A 52 -2.01 -7.57 6.51
N ASP A 53 -3.21 -7.06 6.27
CA ASP A 53 -4.31 -7.83 5.67
C ASP A 53 -3.98 -8.29 4.23
N ALA A 54 -3.18 -7.52 3.51
CA ALA A 54 -2.64 -7.88 2.20
C ALA A 54 -1.40 -8.80 2.25
N GLY A 55 -0.96 -9.22 3.43
CA GLY A 55 0.21 -10.09 3.63
C GLY A 55 1.57 -9.39 3.46
N ILE A 56 1.60 -8.06 3.48
CA ILE A 56 2.81 -7.24 3.35
C ILE A 56 3.37 -6.95 4.75
N ALA A 57 4.68 -7.14 4.93
CA ALA A 57 5.36 -6.79 6.17
C ALA A 57 5.26 -5.28 6.44
N VAL A 58 5.00 -4.89 7.69
CA VAL A 58 4.94 -3.46 8.08
C VAL A 58 6.14 -3.11 8.95
N LEU A 59 6.79 -2.00 8.60
CA LEU A 59 7.89 -1.42 9.37
C LEU A 59 7.38 -0.12 10.02
N ASP A 60 7.08 -0.16 11.32
CA ASP A 60 6.65 1.02 12.06
C ASP A 60 7.88 1.69 12.69
N PRO A 61 8.24 2.92 12.32
CA PRO A 61 9.42 3.57 12.89
C PRO A 61 9.21 4.10 14.33
N ARG A 62 8.04 3.87 14.93
CA ARG A 62 7.78 4.12 16.37
C ARG A 62 8.17 2.94 17.26
N ASP A 63 8.39 1.76 16.68
CA ASP A 63 8.85 0.55 17.38
C ASP A 63 10.37 0.59 17.65
#